data_AF-A0A945SM11-F1
#
_entry.id   AF-A0A945SM11-F1
#
_cell.length_a   1.000
_cell.length_b   1.000
_cell.length_c   1.000
_cell.angle_alpha   90.00
_cell.angle_beta   90.00
_cell.angle_gamma   90.00
#
_symmetry.space_group_name_H-M   'P 1'
#
loop_
_entity.id
_entity.type
_entity.pdbx_description
1 polymer ?
#
loop_
_entity_poly.entity_id
_entity_poly.type
_entity_poly.pdbx_seq_one_letter_code
_entity_poly.pdbx_strand_id
1 'polypeptide(L)' 'MNAVTFDTHDSIKDLEASGFTEEQAEALVRVQKKAQEANLEELATKRDLLELKVELIKWFIGSLSLLFALLKLFP' A
#
# COMPACT_ATOMS: atom_id res chain seq x y z
N MET A 1 -7.30 -1.82 -2.28
CA MET A 1 -6.14 -2.38 -2.99
C MET A 1 -6.66 -3.54 -3.81
N ASN A 2 -6.39 -3.63 -5.12
CA ASN A 2 -6.63 -4.89 -5.82
C ASN A 2 -5.46 -5.78 -5.43
N ALA A 3 -5.68 -6.68 -4.47
CA ALA A 3 -4.67 -7.66 -4.11
C ALA A 3 -4.48 -8.58 -5.32
N VAL A 4 -3.27 -8.61 -5.87
CA VAL A 4 -2.88 -9.69 -6.78
C VAL A 4 -2.60 -10.88 -5.88
N THR A 5 -3.47 -11.89 -5.92
CA THR A 5 -3.31 -13.09 -5.11
C THR A 5 -2.12 -13.89 -5.64
N PHE A 6 -1.14 -14.16 -4.77
CA PHE A 6 -0.06 -15.06 -5.11
C PHE A 6 -0.49 -16.50 -4.83
N ASP A 7 -0.69 -17.28 -5.89
CA ASP A 7 -1.06 -18.69 -5.78
C ASP A 7 0.19 -19.53 -5.47
N THR A 8 0.31 -19.94 -4.21
CA THR A 8 1.44 -20.75 -3.75
C THR A 8 1.42 -22.14 -4.37
N HIS A 9 0.24 -22.71 -4.64
CA HIS A 9 0.14 -24.06 -5.18
C HIS A 9 0.59 -24.08 -6.63
N ASP A 10 0.05 -23.18 -7.45
CA ASP A 10 0.41 -23.07 -8.87
C ASP A 10 1.92 -22.78 -9.03
N SER A 11 2.46 -21.87 -8.21
CA SER A 11 3.90 -21.57 -8.19
C SER A 11 4.78 -22.78 -7.83
N ILE A 12 4.33 -23.63 -6.89
CA ILE A 12 5.05 -24.87 -6.55
C ILE A 12 5.02 -25.83 -7.74
N LYS A 13 3.85 -26.02 -8.39
CA LYS A 13 3.72 -26.90 -9.55
C LYS A 13 4.61 -26.47 -10.73
N ASP A 14 4.71 -25.17 -10.98
CA ASP A 14 5.58 -24.61 -12.03
C ASP A 14 7.06 -24.86 -11.74
N LEU A 15 7.48 -24.73 -10.48
CA LEU A 15 8.86 -25.02 -10.07
C LEU A 15 9.18 -26.51 -10.17
N GLU A 16 8.28 -27.39 -9.73
CA GLU A 16 8.43 -28.84 -9.90
C GLU A 16 8.52 -29.24 -11.38
N ALA A 17 7.66 -28.67 -12.23
CA ALA A 17 7.70 -28.89 -13.68
C ALA A 17 9.03 -28.41 -14.32
N SER A 18 9.69 -27.45 -13.67
CA SER A 18 11.01 -26.94 -14.06
C SER A 18 12.18 -27.75 -13.49
N GLY A 19 11.92 -28.83 -12.76
CA GLY A 19 12.92 -29.77 -12.25
C GLY A 19 13.37 -29.53 -10.81
N PHE A 20 12.69 -28.66 -10.07
CA PHE A 20 12.92 -28.50 -8.63
C PHE A 20 12.29 -29.67 -7.87
N THR A 21 12.88 -30.06 -6.74
CA THR A 21 12.18 -30.94 -5.79
C THR A 21 11.10 -30.16 -5.07
N GLU A 22 10.07 -30.85 -4.57
CA GLU A 22 8.99 -30.25 -3.77
C GLU A 22 9.56 -29.38 -2.63
N GLU A 23 10.55 -29.90 -1.90
CA GLU A 23 11.20 -29.21 -0.79
C GLU A 23 11.89 -27.90 -1.21
N GLN A 24 12.52 -27.88 -2.39
CA GLN A 24 13.13 -26.67 -2.96
C GLN A 24 12.07 -25.68 -3.42
N ALA A 25 11.03 -26.15 -4.11
CA ALA A 25 9.93 -25.33 -4.60
C ALA A 25 9.21 -24.64 -3.44
N GLU A 26 8.87 -25.39 -2.40
CA GLU A 26 8.27 -24.85 -1.20
C GLU A 26 9.18 -23.83 -0.50
N ALA A 27 10.49 -24.12 -0.40
CA ALA A 27 11.43 -23.19 0.23
C ALA A 27 11.48 -21.84 -0.50
N LEU A 28 11.50 -21.87 -1.84
CA LEU A 28 11.51 -20.66 -2.66
C LEU A 28 10.19 -19.87 -2.52
N VAL A 29 9.05 -20.57 -2.62
CA VAL A 29 7.72 -19.97 -2.49
C VAL A 29 7.50 -19.38 -1.09
N ARG A 30 8.02 -20.03 -0.04
CA ARG A 30 7.99 -19.48 1.33
C ARG A 30 8.77 -18.17 1.46
N VAL A 31 9.95 -18.07 0.85
CA VAL A 31 10.74 -16.83 0.86
C VAL A 31 10.03 -15.73 0.09
N GLN A 32 9.50 -16.04 -1.09
CA GLN A 32 8.73 -15.10 -1.91
C GLN A 32 7.51 -14.55 -1.17
N LYS A 33 6.75 -15.44 -0.50
CA LYS A 33 5.57 -15.06 0.29
C LYS A 33 5.94 -14.09 1.42
N LYS A 34 6.99 -14.39 2.18
CA LYS A 34 7.48 -13.50 3.25
C LYS A 34 7.89 -12.12 2.72
N ALA A 35 8.56 -12.07 1.57
CA ALA A 35 8.95 -10.82 0.95
C ALA A 35 7.74 -10.00 0.51
N GLN A 36 6.70 -10.64 -0.04
CA GLN A 36 5.45 -9.96 -0.40
C GLN A 36 4.69 -9.44 0.82
N GLU A 37 4.56 -10.26 1.87
CA GLU A 37 3.91 -9.86 3.13
C GLU A 37 4.59 -8.63 3.74
N ALA A 38 5.93 -8.63 3.83
CA ALA A 38 6.68 -7.49 4.34
C ALA A 38 6.47 -6.20 3.52
N ASN A 39 6.40 -6.30 2.18
CA ASN A 39 6.14 -5.13 1.33
C ASN A 39 4.70 -4.62 1.44
N LEU A 40 3.73 -5.49 1.72
CA LEU A 40 2.32 -5.10 1.87
C LEU A 40 2.07 -4.32 3.17
N GLU A 41 2.85 -4.58 4.23
CA GLU A 41 2.74 -3.85 5.50
C GLU A 41 3.18 -2.39 5.41
N GLU A 42 4.09 -2.05 4.49
CA GLU A 42 4.61 -0.68 4.32
C GLU A 42 3.82 0.19 3.33
N LEU A 43 2.82 -0.37 2.65
CA LEU A 43 2.09 0.32 1.58
C LEU A 43 0.89 1.12 2.13
N ALA A 44 0.97 2.46 1.99
CA ALA A 44 -0.18 3.34 2.22
C ALA A 44 -1.35 2.94 1.30
N THR A 45 -2.52 2.76 1.89
CA THR A 45 -3.72 2.41 1.16
C THR A 45 -4.32 3.62 0.45
N LYS A 46 -5.17 3.38 -0.55
CA LYS A 46 -5.96 4.45 -1.19
C LYS A 46 -6.81 5.23 -0.18
N ARG A 47 -7.21 4.56 0.91
CA ARG A 47 -7.97 5.17 2.00
C ARG A 47 -7.10 6.14 2.79
N ASP A 48 -5.90 5.74 3.16
CA ASP A 48 -4.94 6.60 3.89
C ASP A 48 -4.63 7.87 3.07
N LEU A 49 -4.47 7.71 1.76
CA LEU A 49 -4.28 8.86 0.86
C LEU A 49 -5.51 9.77 0.79
N LEU A 50 -6.72 9.21 0.83
CA LEU A 50 -7.96 10.00 0.85
C LEU A 50 -8.10 10.77 2.16
N GLU A 51 -7.80 10.13 3.29
CA GLU A 51 -7.86 10.75 4.61
C GLU A 51 -6.86 11.92 4.69
N LEU A 52 -5.62 11.73 4.23
CA LEU A 52 -4.62 12.81 4.12
C LEU A 52 -5.08 13.96 3.21
N LYS A 53 -5.69 13.66 2.05
CA LYS A 53 -6.23 14.69 1.15
C LYS A 53 -7.33 15.52 1.82
N VAL A 54 -8.23 14.87 2.55
CA VAL A 54 -9.32 15.54 3.26
C VAL A 54 -8.75 16.43 4.37
N GLU A 55 -7.78 15.94 5.13
CA GLU A 55 -7.12 16.71 6.18
C GLU A 55 -6.38 17.93 5.61
N LEU A 56 -5.66 17.75 4.50
CA LEU A 56 -5.00 18.83 3.78
C LEU A 56 -5.99 19.91 3.35
N ILE A 57 -7.12 19.52 2.73
CA ILE A 57 -8.18 20.46 2.31
C ILE A 57 -8.74 21.23 3.51
N LYS A 58 -9.01 20.55 4.63
CA LYS A 58 -9.50 21.21 5.85
C LYS A 58 -8.53 22.27 6.35
N TRP A 59 -7.24 21.94 6.39
CA TRP A 59 -6.20 22.87 6.82
C TRP A 59 -6.10 24.09 5.88
N PHE A 60 -6.15 23.86 4.57
CA PHE A 60 -6.19 24.93 3.57
C PHE A 60 -7.39 25.86 3.77
N ILE A 61 -8.60 25.31 3.91
CA ILE A 61 -9.82 26.11 4.12
C ILE A 61 -9.71 26.92 5.43
N GLY A 62 -9.22 26.32 6.50
CA GLY A 62 -8.99 27.01 7.77
C GLY A 62 -8.00 28.18 7.63
N SER A 63 -6.88 27.95 6.94
CA SER A 63 -5.87 28.99 6.70
C SER A 63 -6.41 30.17 5.86
N LEU A 64 -7.18 29.88 4.80
CA LEU A 64 -7.82 30.90 3.96
C LEU A 64 -8.86 31.71 4.73
N SER A 65 -9.63 31.04 5.59
CA SER A 65 -10.64 31.69 6.42
C SER A 65 -10.00 32.65 7.43
N LEU A 66 -8.87 32.23 8.02
CA LEU A 66 -8.07 33.09 8.91
C LEU A 66 -7.48 34.29 8.16
N LEU A 67 -6.87 34.07 7.00
CA LEU A 67 -6.32 35.14 6.17
C LEU A 67 -7.39 36.16 5.77
N PHE A 68 -8.58 35.69 5.38
CA PHE A 68 -9.71 36.55 5.05
C PHE A 68 -10.17 37.38 6.25
N ALA A 69 -10.26 36.79 7.44
CA ALA A 69 -10.60 37.51 8.66
C ALA A 69 -9.56 38.59 9.02
N LEU A 70 -8.27 38.30 8.82
CA LEU A 70 -7.18 39.26 9.03
C LEU A 70 -7.24 40.42 8.03
N LEU A 71 -7.47 40.16 6.74
CA LEU A 71 -7.62 41.22 5.73
C LEU A 71 -8.78 42.16 6.05
N LYS A 72 -9.89 41.63 6.60
CA LYS A 72 -11.04 42.45 7.01
C LYS A 72 -10.77 43.32 8.24
N LEU A 73 -9.72 43.03 9.01
CA LEU A 73 -9.35 43.78 10.21
C LEU A 73 -8.57 45.06 9.90
N PHE A 74 -8.03 45.18 8.68
CA PHE A 74 -7.35 46.38 8.19
C PHE A 74 -8.27 47.11 7.20
N PRO A 75 -8.70 48.37 7.48
CA PRO A 75 -9.52 49.16 6.58
C PRO A 75 -8.76 49.63 5.33
#